data_AF-A0A412NLY7-F1
#
_entry.id   AF-A0A412NLY7-F1
#
_cell.length_a   1.000
_cell.length_b   1.000
_cell.length_c   1.000
_cell.angle_alpha   90.00
_cell.angle_beta   90.00
_cell.angle_gamma   90.00
#
_symmetry.space_group_name_H-M   'P 1'
#
loop_
_entity.id
_entity.type
_entity.pdbx_description
1 polymer ?
#
loop_
_entity_poly.entity_id
_entity_poly.type
_entity_poly.pdbx_seq_one_letter_code
_entity_poly.pdbx_strand_id
1 'polypeptide(L)'
;VVLLSGLPQLNSTLRLSIHEPFRQRIVMNYNLEGMTKAEGHSYVTAKLNGAGCTQTVFEENALEAILNAANGTPRMINKLCNASLLVGNSSNLNIITADAVMQAINDCELG
;
A
#
# COMPACT_ATOMS: atom_id res chain seq x y z
N VAL A 1 -28.02 1.45 3.48
CA VAL A 1 -26.94 0.52 3.90
C VAL A 1 -25.96 1.34 4.73
N VAL A 2 -25.59 0.85 5.92
CA VAL A 2 -24.59 1.52 6.78
C VAL A 2 -23.30 0.74 6.67
N LEU A 3 -22.18 1.43 6.37
CA LEU A 3 -20.85 0.82 6.32
C LEU A 3 -20.02 1.39 7.47
N LEU A 4 -19.60 0.52 8.38
CA LEU A 4 -18.69 0.87 9.45
C LEU A 4 -17.26 0.55 9.01
N SER A 5 -16.36 1.51 9.11
CA SER A 5 -14.94 1.34 8.83
C SER A 5 -14.13 1.99 9.94
N GLY A 6 -13.04 1.34 10.33
CA GLY A 6 -12.16 1.84 11.38
C GLY A 6 -10.98 0.91 11.60
N LEU A 7 -10.14 1.27 12.58
CA LEU A 7 -8.99 0.47 12.97
C LEU A 7 -9.42 -0.85 13.63
N PRO A 8 -8.55 -1.87 13.71
CA PRO A 8 -8.84 -3.14 14.37
C PRO A 8 -9.38 -3.01 15.81
N GLN A 9 -9.04 -1.91 16.50
CA GLN A 9 -9.57 -1.61 17.83
C GLN A 9 -11.09 -1.45 17.85
N LEU A 10 -11.70 -0.97 16.77
CA LEU A 10 -13.15 -0.84 16.64
C LEU A 10 -13.84 -2.20 16.80
N ASN A 11 -13.27 -3.25 16.22
CA ASN A 11 -13.75 -4.61 16.38
C ASN A 11 -13.63 -5.09 17.83
N SER A 12 -12.61 -4.67 18.58
CA SER A 12 -12.50 -4.95 20.02
C SER A 12 -13.55 -4.20 20.83
N THR A 13 -13.80 -2.93 20.55
CA THR A 13 -14.84 -2.14 21.22
C THR A 13 -16.23 -2.71 20.96
N LEU A 14 -16.55 -3.10 19.73
CA LEU A 14 -17.84 -3.70 19.38
C LEU A 14 -18.08 -5.06 20.04
N ARG A 15 -17.04 -5.75 20.50
CA ARG A 15 -17.14 -7.01 21.26
C ARG A 15 -17.46 -6.81 22.75
N LEU A 16 -17.48 -5.57 23.26
CA LEU A 16 -17.88 -5.29 24.64
C LEU A 16 -19.37 -5.60 24.83
N SER A 17 -19.75 -6.17 25.97
CA SER A 17 -21.12 -6.60 26.27
C SER A 17 -22.17 -5.48 26.14
N ILE A 18 -21.76 -4.23 26.37
CA ILE A 18 -22.61 -3.04 26.20
C ILE A 18 -23.05 -2.79 24.74
N HIS A 19 -22.30 -3.31 23.76
CA HIS A 19 -22.55 -3.14 22.34
C HIS A 19 -23.15 -4.38 21.66
N GLU A 20 -23.48 -5.43 22.43
CA GLU A 20 -24.00 -6.69 21.91
C GLU A 20 -25.28 -6.54 21.05
N PRO A 21 -26.29 -5.72 21.42
CA PRO A 21 -27.48 -5.53 20.58
C PRO A 21 -27.18 -4.86 19.24
N PHE A 22 -26.11 -4.05 19.18
CA PHE A 22 -25.66 -3.40 17.96
C PHE A 22 -24.84 -4.36 17.10
N ARG A 23 -23.97 -5.16 17.73
CA ARG A 23 -23.15 -6.19 17.05
C ARG A 23 -24.01 -7.22 16.34
N GLN A 24 -25.13 -7.64 16.92
CA GLN A 24 -26.07 -8.59 16.31
C GLN A 24 -26.73 -8.06 15.02
N ARG A 25 -26.70 -6.74 14.79
CA ARG A 25 -27.23 -6.10 13.56
C ARG A 25 -26.18 -6.00 12.46
N ILE A 26 -24.93 -6.35 12.73
CA ILE A 26 -23.84 -6.36 11.75
C ILE A 26 -23.86 -7.71 11.04
N VAL A 27 -24.38 -7.73 9.80
CA VAL A 27 -24.55 -8.94 9.01
C VAL A 27 -23.23 -9.44 8.42
N MET A 28 -22.30 -8.52 8.14
CA MET A 28 -20.99 -8.82 7.57
C MET A 28 -19.90 -8.04 8.29
N ASN A 29 -18.85 -8.76 8.69
CA ASN A 29 -17.63 -8.17 9.25
C ASN A 29 -16.44 -8.66 8.43
N TYR A 30 -15.60 -7.74 7.98
CA TYR A 30 -14.43 -8.06 7.17
C TYR A 30 -13.21 -7.33 7.73
N ASN A 31 -12.13 -8.07 7.91
CA ASN A 31 -10.84 -7.51 8.30
C ASN A 31 -9.95 -7.46 7.05
N LEU A 32 -9.56 -6.27 6.62
CA LEU A 32 -8.54 -6.13 5.59
C LEU A 32 -7.17 -6.36 6.23
N GLU A 33 -6.51 -7.42 5.79
CA GLU A 33 -5.10 -7.64 6.06
C GLU A 33 -4.24 -6.91 5.01
N GLY A 34 -2.93 -6.89 5.24
CA GLY A 34 -1.99 -6.36 4.25
C GLY A 34 -2.08 -7.13 2.93
N MET A 35 -1.84 -6.44 1.81
CA MET A 35 -1.79 -7.04 0.49
C MET A 35 -0.63 -8.04 0.41
N THR A 36 -0.86 -9.15 -0.27
CA THR A 36 0.22 -10.06 -0.64
C THR A 36 1.15 -9.42 -1.69
N LYS A 37 2.34 -9.98 -1.89
CA LYS A 37 3.29 -9.49 -2.91
C LYS A 37 2.67 -9.51 -4.32
N ALA A 38 1.95 -10.58 -4.65
CA ALA A 38 1.28 -10.71 -5.96
C ALA A 38 0.20 -9.64 -6.16
N GLU A 39 -0.63 -9.40 -5.13
CA GLU A 39 -1.64 -8.34 -5.18
C GLU A 39 -1.00 -6.96 -5.23
N GLY A 40 0.10 -6.76 -4.51
CA GLY A 40 0.88 -5.52 -4.55
C GLY A 40 1.43 -5.21 -5.94
N HIS A 41 1.92 -6.23 -6.65
CA HIS A 41 2.41 -6.10 -8.03
C HIS A 41 1.28 -5.69 -8.99
N SER A 42 0.15 -6.40 -8.88
CA SER A 42 -1.05 -6.07 -9.64
C SER A 42 -1.59 -4.67 -9.31
N TYR A 43 -1.53 -4.27 -8.05
CA TYR A 43 -1.96 -2.95 -7.58
C TYR A 43 -1.12 -1.82 -8.17
N VAL A 44 0.22 -1.94 -8.15
CA VAL A 44 1.10 -0.93 -8.76
C VAL A 44 0.89 -0.87 -10.27
N THR A 45 0.77 -2.02 -10.92
CA THR A 45 0.51 -2.11 -12.37
C THR A 45 -0.83 -1.46 -12.74
N ALA A 46 -1.90 -1.75 -12.00
CA ALA A 46 -3.21 -1.14 -12.21
C ALA A 46 -3.20 0.37 -11.96
N LYS A 47 -2.43 0.85 -10.97
CA LYS A 47 -2.23 2.28 -10.71
C LYS A 47 -1.51 2.99 -11.86
N LEU A 48 -0.45 2.39 -12.40
CA LEU A 48 0.29 2.93 -13.55
C LEU A 48 -0.59 2.96 -14.80
N ASN A 49 -1.33 1.88 -15.06
CA ASN A 49 -2.30 1.82 -16.15
C ASN A 49 -3.39 2.90 -16.00
N GLY A 50 -3.90 3.12 -14.80
CA GLY A 50 -4.88 4.18 -14.51
C GLY A 50 -4.32 5.59 -14.70
N ALA A 51 -3.01 5.78 -14.57
CA ALA A 51 -2.32 7.02 -14.89
C ALA A 51 -2.03 7.18 -16.40
N GLY A 52 -2.40 6.20 -17.23
CA GLY A 52 -2.12 6.19 -18.67
C GLY A 52 -0.70 5.75 -19.02
N CYS A 53 0.07 5.24 -18.06
CA CYS A 53 1.40 4.68 -18.30
C CYS A 53 1.29 3.22 -18.73
N THR A 54 1.53 2.96 -20.01
CA THR A 54 1.69 1.60 -20.58
C THR A 54 3.15 1.15 -20.66
N GLN A 55 4.08 2.02 -20.28
CA GLN A 55 5.52 1.72 -20.25
C GLN A 55 5.94 1.15 -18.89
N THR A 56 6.99 0.34 -18.90
CA THR A 56 7.61 -0.21 -17.69
C THR A 56 8.35 0.90 -16.94
N VAL A 57 7.73 1.44 -15.89
CA VAL A 57 8.32 2.52 -15.07
C VAL A 57 9.27 1.97 -13.99
N PHE A 58 8.99 0.77 -13.49
CA PHE A 58 9.78 0.11 -12.45
C PHE A 58 10.37 -1.19 -12.99
N GLU A 59 11.62 -1.48 -12.64
CA GLU A 59 12.19 -2.82 -12.79
C GLU A 59 11.56 -3.79 -11.79
N GLU A 60 11.58 -5.09 -12.10
CA GLU A 60 11.03 -6.14 -11.22
C GLU A 60 11.70 -6.10 -9.83
N ASN A 61 13.03 -5.95 -9.80
CA ASN A 61 13.80 -5.85 -8.56
C ASN A 61 13.42 -4.62 -7.73
N ALA A 62 13.10 -3.50 -8.40
CA ALA A 62 12.67 -2.26 -7.75
C ALA A 62 11.28 -2.44 -7.12
N LEU A 63 10.38 -3.10 -7.85
CA LEU A 63 9.03 -3.38 -7.38
C LEU A 63 9.04 -4.33 -6.17
N GLU A 64 9.85 -5.40 -6.22
CA GLU A 64 10.03 -6.31 -5.09
C GLU A 64 10.56 -5.57 -3.85
N ALA A 65 11.53 -4.68 -4.00
CA ALA A 65 12.06 -3.88 -2.90
C ALA A 65 10.98 -3.00 -2.26
N ILE A 66 10.15 -2.32 -3.07
CA ILE A 66 9.02 -1.51 -2.58
C ILE A 66 8.02 -2.39 -1.82
N LEU A 67 7.64 -3.54 -2.38
CA LEU A 67 6.65 -4.43 -1.77
C LEU A 67 7.13 -5.04 -0.47
N ASN A 68 8.42 -5.40 -0.40
CA ASN A 68 9.06 -5.86 0.83
C ASN A 68 9.09 -4.76 1.90
N ALA A 69 9.47 -3.53 1.54
CA ALA A 69 9.53 -2.41 2.49
C ALA A 69 8.14 -1.94 2.95
N ALA A 70 7.10 -2.08 2.11
CA ALA A 70 5.75 -1.64 2.44
C ALA A 70 4.96 -2.60 3.34
N ASN A 71 5.44 -3.83 3.57
CA ASN A 71 4.75 -4.89 4.33
C ASN A 71 3.26 -5.04 3.93
N GLY A 72 2.96 -4.94 2.63
CA GLY A 72 1.59 -5.09 2.12
C GLY A 72 0.64 -3.93 2.43
N THR A 73 1.10 -2.82 3.01
CA THR A 73 0.23 -1.67 3.29
C THR A 73 0.09 -0.79 2.05
N PRO A 74 -1.11 -0.63 1.44
CA PRO A 74 -1.27 0.13 0.19
C PRO A 74 -0.79 1.59 0.30
N ARG A 75 -0.97 2.19 1.48
CA ARG A 75 -0.50 3.55 1.78
C ARG A 75 1.02 3.66 1.72
N MET A 76 1.73 2.66 2.26
CA MET A 76 3.20 2.61 2.23
C MET A 76 3.71 2.34 0.82
N ILE A 77 3.07 1.42 0.09
CA ILE A 77 3.38 1.16 -1.33
C ILE A 77 3.33 2.47 -2.12
N ASN A 78 2.23 3.23 -2.01
CA ASN A 78 2.11 4.51 -2.72
C ASN A 78 3.18 5.52 -2.30
N LYS A 79 3.48 5.62 -0.99
CA LYS A 79 4.49 6.56 -0.46
C LYS A 79 5.86 6.24 -1.05
N LEU A 80 6.26 4.97 -1.01
CA LEU A 80 7.53 4.49 -1.54
C LEU A 80 7.59 4.65 -3.07
N CYS A 81 6.56 4.26 -3.82
CA CYS A 81 6.51 4.48 -5.27
C CYS A 81 6.71 5.95 -5.63
N ASN A 82 6.01 6.87 -4.95
CA ASN A 82 6.15 8.30 -5.22
C ASN A 82 7.54 8.83 -4.88
N ALA A 83 8.11 8.40 -3.75
CA ALA A 83 9.47 8.76 -3.38
C ALA A 83 10.50 8.23 -4.40
N SER A 84 10.35 6.98 -4.85
CA SER A 84 11.22 6.39 -5.86
C SER A 84 11.13 7.11 -7.21
N LEU A 85 9.92 7.54 -7.62
CA LEU A 85 9.75 8.36 -8.82
C LEU A 85 10.43 9.73 -8.69
N LEU A 86 10.36 10.36 -7.52
CA LEU A 86 11.01 11.64 -7.27
C LEU A 86 12.55 11.53 -7.32
N VAL A 87 13.11 10.47 -6.72
CA VAL A 87 14.53 10.15 -6.78
C VAL A 87 14.95 9.84 -8.22
N GLY A 88 14.19 9.01 -8.93
CA GLY A 88 14.46 8.68 -10.34
C GLY A 88 14.44 9.91 -11.25
N ASN A 89 13.49 10.82 -11.04
CA ASN A 89 13.44 12.09 -11.77
C ASN A 89 14.66 12.97 -11.46
N SER A 90 15.11 13.00 -10.21
CA SER A 90 16.30 13.76 -9.80
C SER A 90 17.58 13.20 -10.42
N SER A 91 17.63 11.88 -10.62
CA SER A 91 18.73 11.16 -11.25
C SER A 91 18.62 11.03 -12.78
N ASN A 92 17.62 11.65 -13.42
CA ASN A 92 17.31 11.52 -14.86
C ASN A 92 17.21 10.06 -15.36
N LEU A 93 16.67 9.17 -14.52
CA LEU A 93 16.45 7.78 -14.87
C LEU A 93 15.12 7.61 -15.60
N ASN A 94 15.15 6.96 -16.77
CA ASN A 94 13.93 6.60 -17.51
C ASN A 94 13.19 5.41 -16.88
N ILE A 95 13.89 4.57 -16.12
CA ILE A 95 13.34 3.40 -15.43
C ILE A 95 13.85 3.41 -13.99
N ILE A 96 12.95 3.20 -13.03
CA ILE A 96 13.31 3.12 -11.62
C ILE A 96 13.96 1.77 -11.32
N THR A 97 15.23 1.81 -10.94
CA THR A 97 16.03 0.65 -10.53
C THR A 97 15.91 0.40 -9.01
N ALA A 98 16.36 -0.77 -8.56
CA ALA A 98 16.37 -1.10 -7.13
C ALA A 98 17.21 -0.12 -6.28
N ASP A 99 18.29 0.43 -6.82
CA ASP A 99 19.13 1.41 -6.11
C ASP A 99 18.37 2.71 -5.82
N ALA A 100 17.62 3.22 -6.81
CA ALA A 100 16.78 4.41 -6.64
C ALA A 100 15.67 4.19 -5.60
N VAL A 101 15.12 2.97 -5.54
CA VAL A 101 14.17 2.57 -4.50
C VAL A 101 14.83 2.54 -3.12
N MET A 102 16.01 1.94 -2.98
CA MET A 102 16.72 1.90 -1.69
C MET A 102 17.05 3.30 -1.19
N GLN A 103 17.49 4.20 -2.09
CA GLN A 103 17.73 5.60 -1.75
C GLN A 103 16.43 6.28 -1.28
N ALA A 104 15.33 6.07 -2.00
CA ALA A 104 14.03 6.59 -1.61
C ALA A 104 13.51 6.03 -0.28
N ILE A 105 13.78 4.76 0.03
CA ILE A 105 13.45 4.15 1.33
C ILE A 105 14.23 4.84 2.44
N ASN A 106 15.55 5.00 2.28
CA ASN A 106 16.41 5.65 3.26
C ASN A 106 15.98 7.10 3.55
N ASP A 107 15.69 7.88 2.50
CA ASP A 107 15.18 9.25 2.64
C ASP A 107 13.82 9.30 3.37
N CYS A 108 13.01 8.25 3.22
CA CYS A 108 11.67 8.14 3.79
C CYS A 108 11.69 7.63 5.25
N GLU A 109 12.78 6.99 5.70
CA GLU A 109 13.02 6.61 7.10
C GLU A 109 13.66 7.75 7.92
N LEU A 110 14.32 8.70 7.25
CA LEU A 110 14.97 9.86 7.89
C LEU A 110 14.03 11.04 8.18
N GLY A 111 12.75 10.96 7.80
CA GLY A 111 11.74 12.02 8.00
C GLY A 111 10.45 11.52 8.64
#